data_AF-A0A6P0JT01-F1
#
_entry.id   AF-A0A6P0JT01-F1
#
_cell.length_a   1.000
_cell.length_b   1.000
_cell.length_c   1.000
_cell.angle_alpha   90.00
_cell.angle_beta   90.00
_cell.angle_gamma   90.00
#
_symmetry.space_group_name_H-M   'P 1'
#
loop_
_entity.id
_entity.type
_entity.pdbx_description
1 polymer ?
#
loop_
_entity_poly.entity_id
_entity_poly.type
_entity_poly.pdbx_seq_one_letter_code
_entity_poly.pdbx_strand_id
1 'polypeptide(L)'
;MSIGVYLYYYWKTRKSDPLEAFFPLIVLLLIFFSVLTSVLLNQLGAKYPSGRTALFFVPLLSCLFIYLLHCLPAIQFKSVGSIAASILTFAIAVLMSLHLLNSFNLSYTLNWKHHANTKAVLVDLTNLRKNNPSEEARESIDLVVARTYYFPLTYYTQTREKWSWLNLHWVEDQQTWLQAVQPENYDYYYFSTPDPNFANQDKIVLVKQYETSGAILATNKSKK
;
A
#
# COMPACT_ATOMS: atom_id res chain seq x y z
N MET A 1 -37.46 -11.06 -1.95
CA MET A 1 -37.29 -12.28 -1.15
C MET A 1 -36.08 -12.06 -0.26
N SER A 2 -36.25 -12.05 1.07
CA SER A 2 -35.14 -11.73 1.98
C SER A 2 -34.10 -12.85 1.98
N ILE A 3 -32.82 -12.50 2.14
CA ILE A 3 -31.69 -13.44 2.19
C ILE A 3 -31.96 -14.59 3.18
N GLY A 4 -32.61 -14.30 4.31
CA GLY A 4 -32.97 -15.30 5.32
C GLY A 4 -33.93 -16.39 4.81
N VAL A 5 -34.90 -16.04 3.96
CA VAL A 5 -35.85 -17.03 3.40
C VAL A 5 -35.14 -17.92 2.37
N TYR A 6 -34.20 -17.36 1.60
CA TYR A 6 -33.38 -18.11 0.66
C TYR A 6 -32.46 -19.11 1.37
N LEU A 7 -31.75 -18.66 2.43
CA LEU A 7 -30.87 -19.51 3.22
C LEU A 7 -31.62 -20.65 3.92
N TYR A 8 -32.81 -20.36 4.46
CA TYR A 8 -33.66 -21.39 5.07
C TYR A 8 -34.09 -22.47 4.06
N TYR A 9 -34.48 -22.07 2.84
CA TYR A 9 -34.88 -23.00 1.79
C TYR A 9 -33.71 -23.83 1.25
N TYR A 10 -32.53 -23.23 1.15
CA TYR A 10 -31.29 -23.90 0.74
C TYR A 10 -30.87 -24.95 1.78
N TRP A 11 -30.87 -24.59 3.07
CA TRP A 11 -30.54 -25.50 4.17
C TRP A 11 -31.50 -26.69 4.26
N LYS A 12 -32.79 -26.46 3.98
CA LYS A 12 -33.82 -27.50 4.01
C LYS A 12 -33.69 -28.51 2.85
N THR A 13 -33.16 -28.10 1.70
CA THR A 13 -33.13 -28.92 0.48
C THR A 13 -31.81 -29.69 0.26
N ARG A 14 -30.67 -29.20 0.77
CA ARG A 14 -29.37 -29.92 0.73
C ARG A 14 -29.03 -30.53 2.09
N LYS A 15 -29.53 -31.74 2.35
CA LYS A 15 -29.31 -32.50 3.60
C LYS A 15 -28.01 -33.33 3.65
N SER A 16 -27.23 -33.37 2.57
CA SER A 16 -26.23 -34.42 2.36
C SER A 16 -24.78 -34.05 2.71
N ASP A 17 -24.43 -32.77 2.84
CA ASP A 17 -23.04 -32.39 3.19
C ASP A 17 -22.99 -31.17 4.13
N PRO A 18 -22.55 -31.33 5.40
CA PRO A 18 -22.55 -30.24 6.37
C PRO A 18 -21.65 -29.06 5.94
N LEU A 19 -20.55 -29.33 5.22
CA LEU A 19 -19.64 -28.30 4.72
C LEU A 19 -20.33 -27.29 3.77
N GLU A 20 -21.25 -27.75 2.92
CA GLU A 20 -21.98 -26.89 2.00
C GLU A 20 -23.00 -25.99 2.71
N ALA A 21 -23.54 -26.44 3.85
CA ALA A 21 -24.44 -25.65 4.68
C ALA A 21 -23.71 -24.53 5.45
N PHE A 22 -22.46 -24.76 5.86
CA PHE A 22 -21.67 -23.77 6.61
C PHE A 22 -21.06 -22.69 5.73
N PHE A 23 -20.79 -22.97 4.46
CA PHE A 23 -20.12 -22.03 3.57
C PHE A 23 -20.84 -20.67 3.40
N PRO A 24 -22.17 -20.59 3.13
CA PRO A 24 -22.87 -19.30 3.11
C PRO A 24 -22.82 -18.55 4.44
N LEU A 25 -22.85 -19.27 5.57
CA LEU A 25 -22.71 -18.67 6.88
C LEU A 25 -21.31 -18.06 7.05
N ILE A 26 -20.26 -18.75 6.61
CA ILE A 26 -18.87 -18.25 6.62
C ILE A 26 -18.76 -16.98 5.78
N VAL A 27 -19.30 -16.97 4.56
CA VAL A 27 -19.29 -15.78 3.69
C VAL A 27 -20.02 -14.61 4.35
N LEU A 28 -21.19 -14.86 4.94
CA LEU A 28 -22.00 -13.84 5.60
C LEU A 28 -21.30 -13.29 6.86
N LEU A 29 -20.64 -14.15 7.63
CA LEU A 29 -19.80 -13.75 8.76
C LEU A 29 -18.61 -12.90 8.29
N LEU A 30 -17.93 -13.27 7.20
CA LEU A 30 -16.80 -12.49 6.67
C LEU A 30 -17.25 -11.09 6.22
N ILE A 31 -18.40 -10.98 5.56
CA ILE A 31 -18.99 -9.68 5.16
C ILE A 31 -19.34 -8.88 6.41
N PHE A 32 -20.04 -9.51 7.36
CA PHE A 32 -20.44 -8.88 8.61
C PHE A 32 -19.25 -8.34 9.40
N PHE A 33 -18.22 -9.16 9.62
CA PHE A 33 -17.02 -8.74 10.32
C PHE A 33 -16.29 -7.61 9.59
N SER A 34 -16.25 -7.60 8.26
CA SER A 34 -15.56 -6.53 7.52
C SER A 34 -16.30 -5.20 7.58
N VAL A 35 -17.64 -5.23 7.53
CA VAL A 35 -18.47 -4.04 7.78
C VAL A 35 -18.34 -3.59 9.23
N LEU A 36 -18.45 -4.51 10.19
CA LEU A 36 -18.35 -4.22 11.63
C LEU A 36 -17.00 -3.59 11.98
N THR A 37 -15.91 -4.14 11.46
CA THR A 37 -14.55 -3.59 11.68
C THR A 37 -14.48 -2.18 11.13
N SER A 38 -15.02 -1.93 9.93
CA SER A 38 -15.06 -0.58 9.34
C SER A 38 -15.85 0.42 10.19
N VAL A 39 -17.00 0.02 10.74
CA VAL A 39 -17.82 0.88 11.61
C VAL A 39 -17.14 1.15 12.95
N LEU A 40 -16.62 0.11 13.61
CA LEU A 40 -15.93 0.23 14.90
C LEU A 40 -14.72 1.14 14.79
N LEU A 41 -13.91 0.97 13.75
CA LEU A 41 -12.73 1.81 13.51
C LEU A 41 -13.10 3.28 13.28
N ASN A 42 -14.19 3.55 12.55
CA ASN A 42 -14.68 4.92 12.36
C ASN A 42 -15.14 5.54 13.69
N GLN A 43 -15.85 4.79 14.53
CA GLN A 43 -16.28 5.27 15.85
C GLN A 43 -15.13 5.51 16.83
N LEU A 44 -14.06 4.71 16.72
CA LEU A 44 -12.84 4.89 17.52
C LEU A 44 -11.98 6.08 17.06
N GLY A 45 -12.44 6.87 16.10
CA GLY A 45 -11.70 8.02 15.57
C GLY A 45 -10.44 7.63 14.82
N ALA A 46 -10.26 6.35 14.49
CA ALA A 46 -9.15 5.92 13.66
C ALA A 46 -9.38 6.50 12.26
N LYS A 47 -8.52 7.46 11.86
CA LYS A 47 -8.42 7.94 10.48
C LYS A 47 -7.88 6.81 9.60
N TYR A 48 -8.72 5.80 9.33
CA TYR A 48 -8.39 4.82 8.33
C TYR A 48 -8.27 5.57 6.99
N PRO A 49 -7.24 5.27 6.19
CA PRO A 49 -7.21 5.75 4.83
C PRO A 49 -8.42 5.14 4.14
N SER A 50 -9.40 5.99 3.82
CA SER A 50 -10.67 5.66 3.17
C SER A 50 -10.51 4.85 1.87
N GLY A 51 -9.29 4.82 1.30
CA GLY A 51 -8.94 3.97 0.16
C GLY A 51 -8.40 2.57 0.46
N ARG A 52 -8.09 2.20 1.72
CA ARG A 52 -7.53 0.85 2.05
C ARG A 52 -8.59 -0.14 2.51
N THR A 53 -9.73 0.31 3.02
CA THR A 53 -10.86 -0.58 3.37
C THR A 53 -11.46 -1.25 2.13
N ALA A 54 -11.44 -0.57 0.98
CA ALA A 54 -11.80 -1.13 -0.32
C ALA A 54 -11.03 -2.43 -0.65
N LEU A 55 -9.76 -2.53 -0.23
CA LEU A 55 -8.93 -3.70 -0.50
C LEU A 55 -9.40 -4.95 0.23
N PHE A 56 -10.05 -4.82 1.40
CA PHE A 56 -10.63 -5.98 2.10
C PHE A 56 -11.90 -6.49 1.43
N PHE A 57 -12.63 -5.63 0.73
CA PHE A 57 -13.82 -6.04 -0.01
C PHE A 57 -13.49 -6.84 -1.28
N VAL A 58 -12.28 -6.68 -1.85
CA VAL A 58 -11.88 -7.44 -3.04
C VAL A 58 -11.88 -8.96 -2.80
N PRO A 59 -11.11 -9.54 -1.85
CA PRO A 59 -11.13 -10.98 -1.61
C PRO A 59 -12.50 -11.47 -1.17
N LEU A 60 -13.23 -10.65 -0.41
CA LEU A 60 -14.60 -10.93 0.03
C LEU A 60 -15.58 -11.06 -1.14
N LEU A 61 -15.56 -10.11 -2.06
CA LEU A 61 -16.36 -10.14 -3.28
C LEU A 61 -15.94 -11.30 -4.17
N SER A 62 -14.65 -11.63 -4.26
CA SER A 62 -14.18 -12.82 -4.98
C SER A 62 -14.73 -14.11 -4.37
N CYS A 63 -14.67 -14.27 -3.04
CA CYS A 63 -15.27 -15.43 -2.35
C CYS A 63 -16.79 -15.51 -2.55
N LEU A 64 -17.49 -14.38 -2.44
CA LEU A 64 -18.93 -14.30 -2.68
C LEU A 64 -19.27 -14.64 -4.14
N PHE A 65 -18.47 -14.16 -5.09
CA PHE A 65 -18.67 -14.42 -6.51
C PHE A 65 -18.43 -15.90 -6.84
N ILE A 66 -17.36 -16.52 -6.32
CA ILE A 66 -17.12 -17.96 -6.44
C ILE A 66 -18.28 -18.76 -5.82
N TYR A 67 -18.81 -18.32 -4.67
CA TYR A 67 -19.97 -18.95 -4.06
C TYR A 67 -21.21 -18.92 -4.95
N LEU A 68 -21.52 -17.75 -5.51
CA LEU A 68 -22.66 -17.57 -6.41
C LEU A 68 -22.53 -18.47 -7.65
N LEU A 69 -21.32 -18.58 -8.19
CA LEU A 69 -21.01 -19.52 -9.29
C LEU A 69 -21.18 -20.98 -8.88
N HIS A 70 -20.78 -21.36 -7.67
CA HIS A 70 -21.02 -22.71 -7.14
C HIS A 70 -22.52 -23.01 -6.93
N CYS A 71 -23.34 -22.00 -6.62
CA CYS A 71 -24.78 -22.16 -6.43
C CYS A 71 -25.58 -22.24 -7.75
N LEU A 72 -25.03 -21.76 -8.86
CA LEU A 72 -25.71 -21.71 -10.16
C LEU A 72 -26.22 -23.10 -10.65
N PRO A 73 -25.45 -24.20 -10.53
CA PRO A 73 -25.92 -25.54 -10.90
C PRO A 73 -27.07 -26.07 -10.03
N ALA A 74 -27.26 -25.55 -8.82
CA ALA A 74 -28.36 -25.95 -7.94
C ALA A 74 -29.70 -25.33 -8.38
N ILE A 75 -29.66 -24.26 -9.17
CA ILE A 75 -30.81 -23.71 -9.87
C ILE A 75 -31.09 -24.68 -11.02
N GLN A 76 -32.27 -25.29 -11.04
CA GLN A 76 -32.66 -26.45 -11.88
C GLN A 76 -32.57 -26.17 -13.39
N PHE A 77 -31.37 -26.04 -13.93
CA PHE A 77 -31.14 -26.06 -15.37
C PHE A 77 -31.10 -27.52 -15.84
N LYS A 78 -31.72 -27.80 -17.00
CA LYS A 78 -31.56 -29.08 -17.71
C LYS A 78 -30.05 -29.40 -17.87
N SER A 79 -29.66 -30.67 -17.95
CA SER A 79 -28.25 -31.13 -17.88
C SER A 79 -27.25 -30.29 -18.71
N VAL A 80 -27.66 -29.82 -19.88
CA VAL A 80 -26.87 -28.95 -20.77
C VAL A 80 -26.51 -27.60 -20.12
N GLY A 81 -27.43 -26.98 -19.37
CA GLY A 81 -27.19 -25.70 -18.69
C GLY A 81 -26.22 -25.81 -17.51
N SER A 82 -26.19 -26.95 -16.82
CA SER A 82 -25.22 -27.20 -15.73
C SER A 82 -23.78 -27.27 -16.27
N ILE A 83 -23.59 -27.90 -17.43
CA ILE A 83 -22.28 -28.00 -18.09
C ILE A 83 -21.83 -26.60 -18.54
N ALA A 84 -22.72 -25.85 -19.21
CA ALA A 84 -22.43 -24.49 -19.66
C ALA A 84 -22.07 -23.55 -18.49
N ALA A 85 -22.81 -23.63 -17.37
CA ALA A 85 -22.52 -22.85 -16.17
C ALA A 85 -21.17 -23.21 -15.53
N SER A 86 -20.79 -24.50 -15.54
CA SER A 86 -19.51 -24.96 -15.02
C SER A 86 -18.34 -24.48 -15.88
N ILE A 87 -18.48 -24.54 -17.21
CA ILE A 87 -17.47 -24.01 -18.16
C ILE A 87 -17.32 -22.50 -17.99
N LEU A 88 -18.42 -21.76 -17.89
CA LEU A 88 -18.39 -20.31 -17.69
C LEU A 88 -17.73 -19.94 -16.36
N THR A 89 -18.05 -20.66 -15.29
CA THR A 89 -17.45 -20.48 -13.97
C THR A 89 -15.94 -20.68 -14.02
N PHE A 90 -15.50 -21.78 -14.65
CA PHE A 90 -14.09 -22.08 -14.84
C PHE A 90 -13.39 -20.99 -15.67
N ALA A 91 -13.98 -20.56 -16.78
CA ALA A 91 -13.43 -19.50 -17.62
C ALA A 91 -13.25 -18.18 -16.86
N ILE A 92 -14.25 -17.77 -16.06
CA ILE A 92 -14.13 -16.56 -15.24
C ILE A 92 -13.07 -16.71 -14.17
N ALA A 93 -12.97 -17.87 -13.50
CA ALA A 93 -11.94 -18.12 -12.51
C ALA A 93 -10.52 -18.03 -13.11
N VAL A 94 -10.31 -18.57 -14.32
CA VAL A 94 -9.05 -18.46 -15.07
C VAL A 94 -8.76 -16.99 -15.42
N LEU A 95 -9.73 -16.26 -15.97
CA LEU A 95 -9.56 -14.85 -16.33
C LEU A 95 -9.22 -13.98 -15.11
N MET A 96 -9.89 -14.20 -13.97
CA MET A 96 -9.61 -13.50 -12.71
C MET A 96 -8.23 -13.83 -12.17
N SER A 97 -7.80 -15.09 -12.27
CA SER A 97 -6.45 -15.50 -11.86
C SER A 97 -5.37 -14.85 -12.74
N LEU A 98 -5.58 -14.81 -14.05
CA LEU A 98 -4.69 -14.10 -14.97
C LEU A 98 -4.65 -12.60 -14.71
N HIS A 99 -5.81 -11.98 -14.44
CA HIS A 99 -5.88 -10.57 -14.07
C HIS A 99 -5.14 -10.28 -12.77
N LEU A 100 -5.28 -11.15 -11.76
CA LEU A 100 -4.55 -11.06 -10.51
C LEU A 100 -3.05 -11.15 -10.77
N LEU A 101 -2.57 -12.18 -11.48
CA LEU A 101 -1.15 -12.36 -11.80
C LEU A 101 -0.58 -11.15 -12.54
N ASN A 102 -1.33 -10.56 -13.47
CA ASN A 102 -0.91 -9.37 -14.22
C ASN A 102 -0.93 -8.09 -13.38
N SER A 103 -1.82 -7.99 -12.41
CA SER A 103 -1.98 -6.78 -11.57
C SER A 103 -1.16 -6.85 -10.28
N PHE A 104 -0.64 -8.02 -9.94
CA PHE A 104 0.09 -8.26 -8.70
C PHE A 104 1.49 -7.65 -8.77
N ASN A 105 1.62 -6.44 -8.21
CA ASN A 105 2.90 -5.77 -8.07
C ASN A 105 3.47 -6.03 -6.66
N LEU A 106 4.46 -6.91 -6.56
CA LEU A 106 5.18 -7.21 -5.32
C LEU A 106 6.14 -6.09 -4.87
N SER A 107 6.47 -5.18 -5.78
CA SER A 107 7.48 -4.15 -5.53
C SER A 107 6.91 -2.95 -4.78
N TYR A 108 5.66 -2.57 -5.07
CA TYR A 108 4.97 -1.48 -4.37
C TYR A 108 3.46 -1.53 -4.59
N THR A 109 2.70 -1.02 -3.62
CA THR A 109 1.30 -0.63 -3.87
C THR A 109 1.29 0.78 -4.47
N LEU A 110 0.41 1.06 -5.44
CA LEU A 110 0.31 2.37 -6.10
C LEU A 110 0.26 3.54 -5.09
N ASN A 111 -0.50 3.36 -4.01
CA ASN A 111 -0.62 4.35 -2.94
C ASN A 111 0.70 4.59 -2.17
N TRP A 112 1.63 3.64 -2.15
CA TRP A 112 2.89 3.72 -1.41
C TRP A 112 4.10 3.76 -2.34
N LYS A 113 3.88 4.02 -3.63
CA LYS A 113 4.96 4.14 -4.62
C LYS A 113 6.04 5.13 -4.16
N HIS A 114 5.65 6.22 -3.50
CA HIS A 114 6.56 7.20 -2.92
C HIS A 114 7.39 6.64 -1.73
N HIS A 115 6.93 5.61 -1.03
CA HIS A 115 7.68 4.94 0.05
C HIS A 115 8.59 3.81 -0.44
N ALA A 116 8.49 3.43 -1.72
CA ALA A 116 9.21 2.27 -2.26
C ALA A 116 10.74 2.36 -2.07
N ASN A 117 11.29 3.58 -2.00
CA ASN A 117 12.73 3.80 -1.90
C ASN A 117 13.21 4.20 -0.50
N THR A 118 12.36 4.27 0.52
CA THR A 118 12.74 4.70 1.87
C THR A 118 13.95 3.93 2.42
N LYS A 119 13.96 2.59 2.29
CA LYS A 119 15.09 1.77 2.75
C LYS A 119 16.35 2.01 1.92
N ALA A 120 16.20 2.21 0.61
CA ALA A 120 17.33 2.49 -0.28
C ALA A 120 17.99 3.83 0.07
N VAL A 121 17.21 4.87 0.37
CA VAL A 121 17.69 6.18 0.82
C VAL A 121 18.53 6.06 2.09
N LEU A 122 18.05 5.32 3.09
CA LEU A 122 18.80 5.12 4.33
C LEU A 122 20.12 4.37 4.10
N VAL A 123 20.14 3.39 3.20
CA VAL A 123 21.36 2.67 2.82
C VAL A 123 22.32 3.59 2.07
N ASP A 124 21.83 4.38 1.12
CA ASP A 124 22.64 5.33 0.35
C ASP A 124 23.26 6.39 1.27
N LEU A 125 22.49 6.98 2.20
CA LEU A 125 23.01 7.91 3.22
C LEU A 125 24.05 7.25 4.13
N THR A 126 23.83 5.98 4.52
CA THR A 126 24.83 5.23 5.29
C THR A 126 26.14 5.06 4.51
N ASN A 127 26.04 4.77 3.22
CA ASN A 127 27.21 4.59 2.36
C ASN A 127 27.93 5.93 2.11
N LEU A 128 27.17 7.01 1.90
CA LEU A 128 27.72 8.36 1.76
C LEU A 128 28.49 8.78 3.01
N ARG A 129 27.94 8.51 4.20
CA ARG A 129 28.62 8.76 5.47
C ARG A 129 29.93 7.98 5.57
N LYS A 130 29.92 6.69 5.25
CA LYS A 130 31.12 5.82 5.34
C LYS A 130 32.20 6.13 4.32
N ASN A 131 31.82 6.61 3.14
CA ASN A 131 32.75 6.83 2.05
C ASN A 131 33.37 8.23 2.05
N ASN A 132 32.85 9.15 2.87
CA ASN A 132 33.35 10.51 3.00
C ASN A 132 33.96 10.70 4.41
N PRO A 133 35.29 10.82 4.56
CA PRO A 133 35.93 10.95 5.87
C PRO A 133 35.42 12.14 6.69
N SER A 134 35.04 13.23 6.02
CA SER A 134 34.42 14.40 6.64
C SER A 134 33.05 14.10 7.23
N GLU A 135 32.26 13.21 6.62
CA GLU A 135 30.92 12.83 7.07
C GLU A 135 30.97 11.69 8.09
N GLU A 136 31.94 10.78 7.95
CA GLU A 136 32.15 9.69 8.91
C GLU A 136 32.48 10.23 10.31
N ALA A 137 33.30 11.28 10.37
CA ALA A 137 33.67 11.97 11.61
C ALA A 137 32.52 12.74 12.26
N ARG A 138 31.40 12.97 11.55
CA ARG A 138 30.25 13.71 12.09
C ARG A 138 29.41 12.81 12.99
N GLU A 139 28.96 13.36 14.10
CA GLU A 139 28.06 12.67 15.03
C GLU A 139 26.68 12.44 14.40
N SER A 140 26.19 13.43 13.63
CA SER A 140 24.88 13.38 12.99
C SER A 140 24.87 13.97 11.59
N ILE A 141 23.90 13.52 10.79
CA ILE A 141 23.57 14.07 9.46
C ILE A 141 22.15 14.60 9.51
N ASP A 142 21.95 15.84 9.06
CA ASP A 142 20.63 16.46 8.99
C ASP A 142 20.01 16.28 7.59
N LEU A 143 18.89 15.56 7.55
CA LEU A 143 18.12 15.29 6.34
C LEU A 143 16.76 16.00 6.41
N VAL A 144 16.53 16.93 5.49
CA VAL A 144 15.21 17.52 5.30
C VAL A 144 14.41 16.68 4.33
N VAL A 145 13.15 16.41 4.67
CA VAL A 145 12.26 15.59 3.84
C VAL A 145 10.88 16.22 3.71
N ALA A 146 10.22 16.00 2.57
CA ALA A 146 8.80 16.34 2.47
C ALA A 146 8.00 15.48 3.47
N ARG A 147 6.91 16.03 4.03
CA ARG A 147 6.05 15.32 5.01
C ARG A 147 5.66 13.91 4.58
N THR A 148 5.41 13.70 3.29
CA THR A 148 5.05 12.40 2.69
C THR A 148 6.11 11.31 2.93
N TYR A 149 7.38 11.69 3.05
CA TYR A 149 8.50 10.78 3.30
C TYR A 149 8.93 10.73 4.78
N TYR A 150 8.48 11.69 5.60
CA TYR A 150 8.90 11.79 7.00
C TYR A 150 8.49 10.58 7.83
N PHE A 151 7.22 10.20 7.79
CA PHE A 151 6.70 9.08 8.58
C PHE A 151 7.36 7.72 8.28
N PRO A 152 7.52 7.27 7.03
CA PRO A 152 8.18 6.00 6.77
C PRO A 152 9.66 6.05 7.16
N LEU A 153 10.37 7.17 6.95
CA LEU A 153 11.77 7.32 7.38
C LEU A 153 11.88 7.23 8.91
N THR A 154 11.04 7.98 9.63
CA THR A 154 10.99 7.99 11.09
C THR A 154 10.71 6.60 11.65
N TYR A 155 9.79 5.85 11.04
CA TYR A 155 9.55 4.46 11.42
C TYR A 155 10.83 3.62 11.35
N TYR A 156 11.60 3.71 10.26
CA TYR A 156 12.84 2.94 10.14
C TYR A 156 13.94 3.42 11.09
N THR A 157 14.08 4.73 11.31
CA THR A 157 15.12 5.26 12.22
C THR A 157 14.81 4.96 13.69
N GLN A 158 13.53 4.96 14.09
CA GLN A 158 13.12 4.64 15.46
C GLN A 158 13.10 3.13 15.75
N THR A 159 12.70 2.30 14.78
CA THR A 159 12.62 0.84 14.98
C THR A 159 13.95 0.12 14.81
N ARG A 160 14.96 0.76 14.22
CA ARG A 160 16.28 0.16 14.01
C ARG A 160 17.39 1.10 14.47
N GLU A 161 18.15 0.68 15.47
CA GLU A 161 19.27 1.44 16.07
C GLU A 161 20.36 1.85 15.06
N LYS A 162 20.42 1.23 13.88
CA LYS A 162 21.43 1.48 12.85
C LYS A 162 21.45 2.92 12.32
N TRP A 163 20.40 3.70 12.52
CA TRP A 163 20.27 5.06 11.96
C TRP A 163 20.02 6.14 13.02
N SER A 164 20.49 5.94 14.25
CA SER A 164 20.40 6.93 15.34
C SER A 164 21.14 8.24 15.06
N TRP A 165 22.08 8.24 14.11
CA TRP A 165 22.85 9.40 13.65
C TRP A 165 22.09 10.28 12.66
N LEU A 166 20.94 9.85 12.15
CA LEU A 166 20.19 10.57 11.14
C LEU A 166 19.12 11.44 11.80
N ASN A 167 19.29 12.76 11.71
CA ASN A 167 18.31 13.73 12.16
C ASN A 167 17.33 14.03 11.02
N LEU A 168 16.05 13.77 11.26
CA LEU A 168 15.00 13.99 10.27
C LEU A 168 14.26 15.29 10.55
N HIS A 169 14.29 16.19 9.57
CA HIS A 169 13.51 17.43 9.56
C HIS A 169 12.44 17.32 8.48
N TRP A 170 11.23 17.78 8.75
CA TRP A 170 10.16 17.78 7.75
C TRP A 170 9.63 19.17 7.47
N VAL A 171 9.13 19.35 6.25
CA VAL A 171 8.46 20.58 5.82
C VAL A 171 7.06 20.24 5.35
N GLU A 172 6.10 21.08 5.71
CA GLU A 172 4.66 20.85 5.51
C GLU A 172 4.29 20.91 4.03
N ASP A 173 4.78 21.92 3.30
CA ASP A 173 4.45 22.13 1.90
C ASP A 173 5.68 22.57 1.07
N GLN A 174 5.55 22.49 -0.26
CA GLN A 174 6.63 22.84 -1.18
C GLN A 174 6.97 24.34 -1.20
N GLN A 175 6.03 25.20 -0.79
CA GLN A 175 6.21 26.64 -0.79
C GLN A 175 6.95 27.09 0.47
N THR A 176 6.65 26.48 1.62
CA THR A 176 7.48 26.55 2.83
C THR A 176 8.83 25.89 2.60
N TRP A 177 8.97 24.90 1.73
CA TRP A 177 10.29 24.33 1.40
C TRP A 177 11.25 25.39 0.87
N LEU A 178 10.83 26.22 -0.08
CA LEU A 178 11.69 27.26 -0.66
C LEU A 178 12.10 28.35 0.35
N GLN A 179 11.29 28.58 1.38
CA GLN A 179 11.52 29.61 2.41
C GLN A 179 12.24 29.06 3.65
N ALA A 180 11.93 27.83 4.06
CA ALA A 180 12.46 27.18 5.26
C ALA A 180 13.78 26.47 5.00
N VAL A 181 14.01 26.00 3.78
CA VAL A 181 15.27 25.39 3.37
C VAL A 181 16.22 26.49 2.94
N GLN A 182 16.84 27.15 3.92
CA GLN A 182 18.12 27.78 3.66
C GLN A 182 19.12 26.67 3.37
N PRO A 183 19.70 26.57 2.16
CA PRO A 183 20.50 25.41 1.75
C PRO A 183 21.67 25.10 2.69
N GLU A 184 22.11 26.11 3.45
CA GLU A 184 23.29 26.09 4.30
C GLU A 184 23.06 25.33 5.62
N ASN A 185 21.81 25.16 6.04
CA ASN A 185 21.48 24.60 7.37
C ASN A 185 21.43 23.08 7.42
N TYR A 186 21.31 22.40 6.28
CA TYR A 186 21.11 20.95 6.24
C TYR A 186 22.10 20.26 5.32
N ASP A 187 22.31 18.96 5.51
CA ASP A 187 23.31 18.19 4.76
C ASP A 187 22.70 17.60 3.49
N TYR A 188 21.50 17.04 3.63
CA TYR A 188 20.80 16.38 2.54
C TYR A 188 19.33 16.78 2.47
N TYR A 189 18.78 16.59 1.27
CA TYR A 189 17.41 16.93 0.90
C TYR A 189 16.76 15.73 0.22
N TYR A 190 15.59 15.30 0.68
CA TYR A 190 14.84 14.19 0.07
C TYR A 190 13.37 14.53 -0.21
N PHE A 191 13.02 14.64 -1.49
CA PHE A 191 11.73 15.14 -1.97
C PHE A 191 11.32 14.48 -3.30
N SER A 192 10.06 14.59 -3.73
CA SER A 192 9.60 14.09 -5.05
C SER A 192 10.13 14.95 -6.20
N THR A 193 10.30 14.35 -7.38
CA THR A 193 10.68 15.00 -8.66
C THR A 193 10.13 16.42 -8.83
N PRO A 194 10.94 17.31 -9.41
CA PRO A 194 11.02 18.68 -8.97
C PRO A 194 9.86 19.51 -9.52
N ASP A 195 9.35 20.38 -8.66
CA ASP A 195 8.93 21.69 -9.14
C ASP A 195 10.10 22.27 -9.97
N PRO A 196 9.92 22.65 -11.24
CA PRO A 196 10.99 23.15 -12.11
C PRO A 196 11.82 24.29 -11.49
N ASN A 197 11.28 24.98 -10.48
CA ASN A 197 12.00 25.99 -9.71
C ASN A 197 13.17 25.44 -8.87
N PHE A 198 13.20 24.13 -8.57
CA PHE A 198 14.29 23.50 -7.79
C PHE A 198 15.59 23.39 -8.60
N ALA A 199 15.50 23.20 -9.92
CA ALA A 199 16.66 23.10 -10.81
C ALA A 199 17.43 24.43 -10.96
N ASN A 200 16.84 25.55 -10.54
CA ASN A 200 17.43 26.89 -10.63
C ASN A 200 18.20 27.31 -9.38
N GLN A 201 18.33 26.44 -8.36
CA GLN A 201 19.16 26.76 -7.19
C GLN A 201 20.59 26.26 -7.41
N ASP A 202 21.49 27.16 -7.82
CA ASP A 202 22.94 26.92 -8.00
C ASP A 202 23.66 26.30 -6.78
N LYS A 203 22.98 26.23 -5.64
CA LYS A 203 23.47 25.74 -4.35
C LYS A 203 23.19 24.26 -4.10
N ILE A 204 22.37 23.56 -4.90
CA ILE A 204 22.00 22.17 -4.64
C ILE A 204 22.51 21.24 -5.75
N VAL A 205 23.11 20.11 -5.35
CA VAL A 205 23.66 19.09 -6.24
C VAL A 205 22.84 17.81 -6.12
N LEU A 206 22.36 17.31 -7.25
CA LEU A 206 21.70 16.00 -7.33
C LEU A 206 22.69 14.90 -6.92
N VAL A 207 22.32 14.12 -5.91
CA VAL A 207 23.07 12.94 -5.47
C VAL A 207 22.54 11.71 -6.20
N LYS A 208 21.22 11.49 -6.15
CA LYS A 208 20.57 10.33 -6.75
C LYS A 208 19.09 10.59 -7.01
N GLN A 209 18.58 10.05 -8.11
CA GLN A 209 17.15 9.97 -8.38
C GLN A 209 16.69 8.51 -8.26
N TYR A 210 15.56 8.30 -7.59
CA TYR A 210 15.00 6.98 -7.37
C TYR A 210 13.90 6.70 -8.38
N GLU A 211 14.14 5.75 -9.29
CA GLU A 211 13.25 5.45 -10.42
C GLU A 211 11.82 5.07 -9.98
N THR A 212 11.68 4.31 -8.89
CA THR A 212 10.37 3.81 -8.45
C THR A 212 9.49 4.91 -7.88
N SER A 213 9.99 5.73 -6.97
CA SER A 213 9.23 6.82 -6.34
C SER A 213 9.24 8.11 -7.16
N GLY A 214 10.21 8.27 -8.07
CA GLY A 214 10.56 9.57 -8.64
C GLY A 214 11.19 10.52 -7.60
N ALA A 215 11.54 10.04 -6.40
CA ALA A 215 12.14 10.90 -5.40
C ALA A 215 13.59 11.23 -5.75
N ILE A 216 14.05 12.37 -5.24
CA ILE A 216 15.39 12.92 -5.44
C ILE A 216 16.04 13.03 -4.08
N LEU A 217 17.26 12.51 -3.97
CA LEU A 217 18.21 12.83 -2.93
C LEU A 217 19.20 13.85 -3.47
N ALA A 218 19.34 14.97 -2.79
CA ALA A 218 20.26 16.04 -3.14
C ALA A 218 21.05 16.51 -1.92
N THR A 219 22.14 17.24 -2.15
CA THR A 219 23.02 17.81 -1.11
C THR A 219 23.37 19.25 -1.44
N ASN A 220 23.85 20.02 -0.47
CA ASN A 220 24.37 21.36 -0.72
C ASN A 220 25.74 21.27 -1.42
N LYS A 221 25.93 22.06 -2.48
CA LYS A 221 27.19 22.20 -3.21
C LYS A 221 28.36 22.60 -2.31
N SER A 222 28.13 23.36 -1.25
CA SER A 222 29.19 23.76 -0.30
C SER A 222 29.68 22.62 0.61
N LYS A 223 28.93 21.51 0.68
CA LYS A 223 29.24 20.35 1.53
C LYS A 223 29.76 19.14 0.74
N LYS A 224 29.93 19.28 -0.57
CA LYS A 224 30.47 18.24 -1.45
C LYS A 224 31.98 18.44 -1.64
#